data_AF-A0A3D9GPA1-F1
#
_entry.id   AF-A0A3D9GPA1-F1
#
_cell.length_a   1.000
_cell.length_b   1.000
_cell.length_c   1.000
_cell.angle_alpha   90.00
_cell.angle_beta   90.00
_cell.angle_gamma   90.00
#
_symmetry.space_group_name_H-M   'P 1'
#
loop_
_entity.id
_entity.type
_entity.pdbx_description
1 polymer ?
#
loop_
_entity_poly.entity_id
_entity_poly.type
_entity_poly.pdbx_seq_one_letter_code
_entity_poly.pdbx_strand_id
1 'polypeptide(L)'
;MRTKRTRSTRRSKVILGVAFILIAALIIRTSIDSISANTKPATTPTATPITSTAATPDTKADTEPPKIRGVKNLTVFIGDRVSYKTGVSVKDNHDTNVALVVDTGGVNLKKAGVYNITYMAKDAAGNVVQAEATVTVKVKPTSPLNEDELNKLADTVLAKIMTEDMTEVDKLWAIFKWTKYNIGYIDSSSHTDWRKGALQGFKQGTGDCFVFYATARTLMERSGFETQTVIRDKGRKTKHFWSLVKVEDAWYHFDTTPTIKKNTTFLLTDAELALFNKQFKNYYLFDKTKHPATPTKPLKERSKYLK
;
A
#
# COMPACT_ATOMS: atom_id res chain seq x y z
N MET A 1 61.21 -36.15 16.48
CA MET A 1 60.83 -35.08 17.44
C MET A 1 59.33 -34.84 17.28
N ARG A 2 58.44 -35.48 18.05
CA ARG A 2 58.11 -35.36 19.48
C ARG A 2 57.47 -34.00 19.83
N THR A 3 56.17 -34.07 20.14
CA THR A 3 55.35 -33.22 21.05
C THR A 3 55.00 -31.79 20.58
N LYS A 4 53.81 -31.23 20.83
CA LYS A 4 52.78 -31.50 21.86
C LYS A 4 51.44 -30.86 21.46
N ARG A 5 50.34 -31.55 21.78
CA ARG A 5 48.97 -31.00 21.88
C ARG A 5 48.89 -29.89 22.92
N THR A 6 47.96 -28.95 22.74
CA THR A 6 47.16 -28.42 23.85
C THR A 6 45.72 -28.16 23.41
N ARG A 7 44.84 -28.96 24.00
CA ARG A 7 43.39 -28.87 24.02
C ARG A 7 43.06 -27.96 25.21
N SER A 8 42.29 -26.89 25.03
CA SER A 8 41.66 -26.17 26.15
C SER A 8 40.17 -26.50 26.18
N THR A 9 39.71 -26.86 27.35
CA THR A 9 38.38 -27.40 27.65
C THR A 9 37.64 -26.47 28.61
N ARG A 10 36.32 -26.33 28.40
CA ARG A 10 35.26 -26.28 29.43
C ARG A 10 35.15 -25.00 30.29
N ARG A 11 34.00 -24.33 30.25
CA ARG A 11 32.84 -24.57 31.16
C ARG A 11 31.71 -23.56 30.92
N SER A 12 30.52 -24.14 30.88
CA SER A 12 29.18 -23.59 31.06
C SER A 12 29.02 -22.62 32.23
N LYS A 13 28.24 -21.55 32.03
CA LYS A 13 27.40 -20.94 33.06
C LYS A 13 26.01 -20.67 32.50
N VAL A 14 25.10 -21.58 32.83
CA VAL A 14 23.64 -21.35 32.86
C VAL A 14 23.38 -20.54 34.13
N ILE A 15 22.73 -19.39 34.03
CA ILE A 15 22.11 -18.72 35.17
C ILE A 15 20.62 -18.59 34.90
N LEU A 16 19.89 -19.30 35.74
CA LEU A 16 18.46 -19.32 35.96
C LEU A 16 18.08 -18.02 36.69
N GLY A 17 17.02 -17.35 36.25
CA GLY A 17 16.53 -16.12 36.89
C GLY A 17 15.12 -15.77 36.43
N VAL A 18 14.15 -16.28 37.17
CA VAL A 18 12.70 -16.24 36.98
C VAL A 18 12.14 -14.82 37.12
N ALA A 19 11.19 -14.44 36.26
CA ALA A 19 10.15 -13.47 36.62
C ALA A 19 8.87 -13.73 35.83
N PHE A 20 7.91 -14.34 36.53
CA PHE A 20 6.50 -14.43 36.15
C PHE A 20 5.92 -13.01 36.01
N ILE A 21 5.22 -12.72 34.90
CA ILE A 21 4.22 -11.64 34.87
C ILE A 21 2.88 -12.33 34.72
N LEU A 22 2.24 -12.53 35.87
CA LEU A 22 0.85 -12.95 35.99
C LEU A 22 -0.05 -11.72 35.85
N ILE A 23 -1.11 -11.94 35.08
CA ILE A 23 -2.26 -11.08 34.87
C ILE A 23 -2.96 -10.78 36.20
N ALA A 24 -3.31 -9.51 36.42
CA ALA A 24 -4.34 -9.13 37.38
C ALA A 24 -5.23 -8.05 36.75
N ALA A 25 -6.48 -8.43 36.45
CA ALA A 25 -7.58 -7.52 36.26
C ALA A 25 -8.01 -6.97 37.64
N LEU A 26 -8.36 -5.69 37.73
CA LEU A 26 -9.16 -5.20 38.85
C LEU A 26 -10.11 -4.06 38.42
N ILE A 27 -11.39 -4.36 38.62
CA ILE A 27 -12.56 -3.50 38.59
C ILE A 27 -12.64 -2.76 39.93
N ILE A 28 -12.86 -1.44 39.96
CA ILE A 28 -13.58 -0.79 41.07
C ILE A 28 -14.54 0.28 40.51
N ARG A 29 -15.76 0.20 41.05
CA ARG A 29 -16.97 0.98 40.82
C ARG A 29 -17.21 1.86 42.07
N THR A 30 -17.67 3.10 41.84
CA THR A 30 -18.53 3.99 42.67
C THR A 30 -18.14 4.41 44.10
N SER A 31 -18.31 5.72 44.39
CA SER A 31 -19.13 6.35 45.47
C SER A 31 -18.81 7.87 45.43
N ILE A 32 -19.71 8.80 45.11
CA ILE A 32 -20.89 9.35 45.81
C ILE A 32 -20.56 10.03 47.17
N ASP A 33 -20.83 11.34 47.17
CA ASP A 33 -21.29 12.25 48.21
C ASP A 33 -20.37 12.99 49.21
N SER A 34 -20.69 14.29 49.26
CA SER A 34 -20.73 15.20 50.41
C SER A 34 -19.43 15.91 50.81
N ILE A 35 -19.28 17.16 50.34
CA ILE A 35 -18.60 18.19 51.13
C ILE A 35 -19.62 19.26 51.50
N SER A 36 -19.85 19.35 52.81
CA SER A 36 -20.71 20.30 53.49
C SER A 36 -20.13 21.71 53.45
N ALA A 37 -21.06 22.64 53.54
CA ALA A 37 -20.97 24.08 53.51
C ALA A 37 -20.07 24.71 54.61
N ASN A 38 -19.33 25.74 54.19
CA ASN A 38 -19.50 27.14 54.62
C ASN A 38 -19.13 27.56 56.06
N THR A 39 -18.16 28.47 56.12
CA THR A 39 -18.25 29.73 56.89
C THR A 39 -17.60 30.88 56.09
N LYS A 40 -18.40 31.52 55.21
CA LYS A 40 -18.82 32.95 55.17
C LYS A 40 -17.91 34.03 55.85
N PRO A 41 -17.90 35.34 55.48
CA PRO A 41 -18.65 36.12 54.45
C PRO A 41 -17.82 37.10 53.54
N ALA A 42 -18.30 37.36 52.31
CA ALA A 42 -18.91 38.61 51.78
C ALA A 42 -17.96 39.80 51.50
N THR A 43 -17.98 40.44 50.31
CA THR A 43 -19.09 41.21 49.73
C THR A 43 -18.90 41.52 48.23
N THR A 44 -20.03 41.54 47.52
CA THR A 44 -20.42 41.83 46.10
C THR A 44 -20.14 43.34 45.72
N PRO A 45 -20.21 43.87 44.46
CA PRO A 45 -21.28 43.56 43.50
C PRO A 45 -21.14 43.79 41.95
N THR A 46 -22.18 43.29 41.25
CA THR A 46 -22.88 43.81 40.04
C THR A 46 -22.40 43.45 38.62
N ALA A 47 -23.28 42.74 37.87
CA ALA A 47 -23.52 42.97 36.44
C ALA A 47 -24.96 42.54 36.05
N THR A 48 -25.61 43.38 35.24
CA THR A 48 -27.00 43.39 34.74
C THR A 48 -27.25 42.36 33.61
N PRO A 49 -28.53 42.07 33.24
CA PRO A 49 -28.92 40.92 32.42
C PRO A 49 -28.98 41.25 30.92
N ILE A 50 -28.69 40.27 30.07
CA ILE A 50 -29.07 40.27 28.65
C ILE A 50 -29.78 38.98 28.29
N THR A 51 -31.02 39.16 27.85
CA THR A 51 -31.97 38.18 27.35
C THR A 51 -31.43 37.53 26.07
N SER A 52 -31.26 36.20 26.08
CA SER A 52 -31.01 35.42 24.86
C SER A 52 -32.28 34.65 24.52
N THR A 53 -32.86 34.99 23.38
CA THR A 53 -34.04 34.37 22.80
C THR A 53 -33.73 32.90 22.48
N ALA A 54 -34.21 32.00 23.32
CA ALA A 54 -34.12 30.56 23.07
C ALA A 54 -34.94 30.21 21.84
N ALA A 55 -34.25 29.91 20.73
CA ALA A 55 -34.85 29.18 19.62
C ALA A 55 -35.31 27.82 20.15
N THR A 56 -36.61 27.59 20.10
CA THR A 56 -37.22 26.29 20.42
C THR A 56 -36.63 25.23 19.50
N PRO A 57 -35.90 24.21 19.99
CA PRO A 57 -35.57 23.08 19.15
C PRO A 57 -36.88 22.33 18.90
N ASP A 58 -37.23 22.20 17.62
CA ASP A 58 -38.31 21.32 17.17
C ASP A 58 -37.86 19.87 17.42
N THR A 59 -38.09 19.39 18.64
CA THR A 59 -37.66 18.07 19.10
C THR A 59 -38.63 16.99 18.64
N LYS A 60 -38.79 16.84 17.32
CA LYS A 60 -39.33 15.59 16.80
C LYS A 60 -38.31 14.49 17.11
N ALA A 61 -38.73 13.49 17.89
CA ALA A 61 -37.88 12.35 18.23
C ALA A 61 -37.42 11.64 16.94
N ASP A 62 -36.13 11.34 16.86
CA ASP A 62 -35.58 10.60 15.74
C ASP A 62 -35.90 9.12 15.86
N THR A 63 -36.49 8.56 14.80
CA THR A 63 -37.03 7.19 14.75
C THR A 63 -36.61 6.46 13.48
N GLU A 64 -35.84 7.10 12.60
CA GLU A 64 -35.38 6.51 11.35
C GLU A 64 -33.97 5.97 11.52
N PRO A 65 -33.67 4.73 11.08
CA PRO A 65 -32.33 4.20 11.12
C PRO A 65 -31.42 4.78 10.02
N PRO A 66 -30.09 4.73 10.23
CA PRO A 66 -29.13 5.12 9.20
C PRO A 66 -29.27 4.30 7.90
N LYS A 67 -28.70 4.82 6.82
CA LYS A 67 -28.67 4.18 5.50
C LYS A 67 -27.23 3.86 5.09
N ILE A 68 -26.92 2.58 4.97
CA ILE A 68 -25.63 2.09 4.44
C ILE A 68 -25.71 1.98 2.92
N ARG A 69 -24.72 2.51 2.19
CA ARG A 69 -24.61 2.42 0.72
C ARG A 69 -23.24 1.92 0.31
N GLY A 70 -23.15 1.28 -0.86
CA GLY A 70 -21.88 0.86 -1.46
C GLY A 70 -21.33 -0.48 -0.98
N VAL A 71 -22.11 -1.23 -0.21
CA VAL A 71 -21.77 -2.62 0.21
C VAL A 71 -21.69 -3.52 -1.03
N LYS A 72 -20.61 -4.29 -1.12
CA LYS A 72 -20.33 -5.22 -2.23
C LYS A 72 -19.64 -6.47 -1.70
N ASN A 73 -19.83 -7.58 -2.40
CA ASN A 73 -19.04 -8.78 -2.19
C ASN A 73 -17.58 -8.53 -2.56
N LEU A 74 -16.66 -9.09 -1.78
CA LEU A 74 -15.22 -8.97 -1.94
C LEU A 74 -14.65 -10.30 -2.42
N THR A 75 -13.69 -10.26 -3.35
CA THR A 75 -12.87 -11.43 -3.71
C THR A 75 -11.42 -11.10 -3.44
N VAL A 76 -10.75 -11.96 -2.69
CA VAL A 76 -9.37 -11.78 -2.22
C VAL A 76 -8.64 -13.13 -2.30
N PHE A 77 -7.31 -13.11 -2.27
CA PHE A 77 -6.55 -14.36 -2.23
C PHE A 77 -5.95 -14.63 -0.86
N ILE A 78 -5.60 -15.89 -0.59
CA ILE A 78 -4.94 -16.30 0.65
C ILE A 78 -3.70 -15.41 0.90
N GLY A 79 -3.66 -14.82 2.11
CA GLY A 79 -2.58 -13.94 2.56
C GLY A 79 -2.72 -12.47 2.17
N ASP A 80 -3.75 -12.09 1.42
CA ASP A 80 -4.03 -10.68 1.12
C ASP A 80 -4.56 -9.95 2.36
N ARG A 81 -4.46 -8.61 2.34
CA ARG A 81 -5.10 -7.72 3.32
C ARG A 81 -6.40 -7.19 2.73
N VAL A 82 -7.43 -7.03 3.55
CA VAL A 82 -8.77 -6.61 3.10
C VAL A 82 -9.18 -5.34 3.82
N SER A 83 -9.60 -4.32 3.07
CA SER A 83 -10.21 -3.11 3.61
C SER A 83 -11.72 -3.15 3.42
N TYR A 84 -12.44 -3.52 4.47
CA TYR A 84 -13.88 -3.75 4.42
C TYR A 84 -14.72 -2.48 4.24
N LYS A 85 -14.21 -1.30 4.60
CA LYS A 85 -14.98 -0.04 4.57
C LYS A 85 -14.84 0.75 3.26
N THR A 86 -14.02 0.28 2.33
CA THR A 86 -13.73 1.01 1.08
C THR A 86 -14.99 1.16 0.24
N GLY A 87 -15.38 2.39 -0.07
CA GLY A 87 -16.56 2.67 -0.91
C GLY A 87 -17.90 2.47 -0.18
N VAL A 88 -17.89 2.15 1.12
CA VAL A 88 -19.10 2.05 1.94
C VAL A 88 -19.31 3.36 2.68
N SER A 89 -20.51 3.92 2.58
CA SER A 89 -20.89 5.17 3.25
C SER A 89 -22.13 4.99 4.10
N VAL A 90 -22.21 5.70 5.23
CA VAL A 90 -23.40 5.77 6.08
C VAL A 90 -23.94 7.20 6.02
N LYS A 91 -25.26 7.34 5.89
CA LYS A 91 -25.96 8.63 6.01
C LYS A 91 -27.18 8.45 6.91
N ASP A 92 -27.46 9.46 7.71
CA ASP A 92 -28.61 9.51 8.59
C ASP A 92 -29.39 10.82 8.35
N ASN A 93 -30.67 10.85 8.73
CA ASN A 93 -31.54 12.03 8.58
C ASN A 93 -31.31 13.08 9.67
N HIS A 94 -30.80 12.68 10.83
CA HIS A 94 -30.66 13.54 12.00
C HIS A 94 -29.20 13.63 12.48
N ASP A 95 -28.46 12.51 12.45
CA ASP A 95 -27.08 12.43 12.91
C ASP A 95 -26.05 12.67 11.78
N THR A 96 -25.09 13.56 12.03
CA THR A 96 -24.03 13.87 11.04
C THR A 96 -22.84 12.91 11.12
N ASN A 97 -22.65 12.21 12.24
CA ASN A 97 -21.44 11.42 12.54
C ASN A 97 -21.78 9.99 12.99
N VAL A 98 -22.48 9.24 12.14
CA VAL A 98 -22.77 7.82 12.40
C VAL A 98 -21.61 6.92 12.01
N ALA A 99 -21.12 6.10 12.94
CA ALA A 99 -20.00 5.19 12.72
C ALA A 99 -20.44 3.90 12.00
N LEU A 100 -19.65 3.47 11.01
CA LEU A 100 -19.79 2.16 10.38
C LEU A 100 -18.93 1.12 11.12
N VAL A 101 -19.56 0.07 11.63
CA VAL A 101 -18.93 -1.13 12.19
C VAL A 101 -19.04 -2.27 11.18
N VAL A 102 -18.02 -3.12 11.10
CA VAL A 102 -18.05 -4.32 10.26
C VAL A 102 -17.67 -5.51 11.12
N ASP A 103 -18.55 -6.49 11.21
CA ASP A 103 -18.24 -7.78 11.82
C ASP A 103 -17.54 -8.67 10.79
N THR A 104 -16.30 -9.03 11.11
CA THR A 104 -15.44 -9.89 10.30
C THR A 104 -14.90 -11.08 11.11
N GLY A 105 -15.49 -11.37 12.28
CA GLY A 105 -14.96 -12.36 13.22
C GLY A 105 -14.81 -13.76 12.62
N GLY A 106 -15.64 -14.10 11.63
CA GLY A 106 -15.56 -15.38 10.91
C GLY A 106 -14.59 -15.42 9.72
N VAL A 107 -14.04 -14.29 9.27
CA VAL A 107 -13.23 -14.24 8.04
C VAL A 107 -11.83 -14.80 8.28
N ASN A 108 -11.49 -15.89 7.59
CA ASN A 108 -10.15 -16.46 7.62
C ASN A 108 -9.41 -16.23 6.31
N LEU A 109 -8.60 -15.17 6.25
CA LEU A 109 -7.79 -14.82 5.06
C LEU A 109 -6.63 -15.79 4.78
N LYS A 110 -6.43 -16.81 5.62
CA LYS A 110 -5.40 -17.85 5.44
C LYS A 110 -5.97 -19.14 4.86
N LYS A 111 -7.30 -19.25 4.71
CA LYS A 111 -7.98 -20.45 4.21
C LYS A 111 -8.92 -20.04 3.08
N ALA A 112 -8.90 -20.79 1.98
CA ALA A 112 -9.85 -20.56 0.90
C ALA A 112 -11.28 -20.90 1.37
N GLY A 113 -12.24 -20.08 0.95
CA GLY A 113 -13.63 -20.20 1.38
C GLY A 113 -14.41 -18.92 1.12
N VAL A 114 -15.73 -18.98 1.30
CA VAL A 114 -16.61 -17.81 1.30
C VAL A 114 -16.99 -17.53 2.75
N TYR A 115 -16.78 -16.29 3.19
CA TYR A 115 -17.03 -15.85 4.56
C TYR A 115 -18.05 -14.73 4.56
N ASN A 116 -19.09 -14.83 5.39
CA ASN A 116 -20.07 -13.76 5.55
C ASN A 116 -19.50 -12.66 6.44
N ILE A 117 -19.81 -11.41 6.10
CA ILE A 117 -19.53 -10.23 6.91
C ILE A 117 -20.79 -9.39 7.01
N THR A 118 -20.91 -8.67 8.13
CA THR A 118 -22.08 -7.83 8.40
C THR A 118 -21.63 -6.40 8.68
N TYR A 119 -22.13 -5.46 7.90
CA TYR A 119 -22.01 -4.04 8.14
C TYR A 119 -23.13 -3.59 9.07
N MET A 120 -22.81 -2.80 10.09
CA MET A 120 -23.77 -2.27 11.05
C MET A 120 -23.51 -0.79 11.32
N ALA A 121 -24.59 -0.02 11.41
CA ALA A 121 -24.53 1.36 11.86
C ALA A 121 -25.66 1.60 12.88
N LYS A 122 -25.37 2.40 13.90
CA LYS A 122 -26.29 2.76 14.97
C LYS A 122 -26.21 4.26 15.21
N ASP A 123 -27.34 4.93 15.21
CA ASP A 123 -27.44 6.37 15.49
C ASP A 123 -27.47 6.65 17.01
N ALA A 124 -27.55 7.93 17.38
CA ALA A 124 -27.60 8.34 18.78
C ALA A 124 -28.94 8.02 19.47
N ALA A 125 -30.04 7.99 18.71
CA ALA A 125 -31.38 7.64 19.18
C ALA A 125 -31.53 6.12 19.46
N GLY A 126 -30.61 5.32 18.94
CA GLY A 126 -30.54 3.89 19.13
C GLY A 126 -31.05 3.05 17.97
N ASN A 127 -31.47 3.65 16.85
CA ASN A 127 -31.92 2.91 15.68
C ASN A 127 -30.72 2.26 14.97
N VAL A 128 -30.92 1.07 14.43
CA VAL A 128 -29.86 0.22 13.88
C VAL A 128 -30.20 -0.22 12.47
N VAL A 129 -29.19 -0.24 11.60
CA VAL A 129 -29.26 -0.84 10.26
C VAL A 129 -28.16 -1.87 10.09
N GLN A 130 -28.46 -2.93 9.34
CA GLN A 130 -27.50 -3.96 8.95
C GLN A 130 -27.51 -4.18 7.42
N ALA A 131 -26.35 -4.51 6.88
CA ALA A 131 -26.20 -4.94 5.49
C ALA A 131 -25.18 -6.09 5.40
N GLU A 132 -25.51 -7.13 4.64
CA GLU A 132 -24.68 -8.32 4.50
C GLU A 132 -23.81 -8.27 3.24
N ALA A 133 -22.63 -8.86 3.33
CA ALA A 133 -21.79 -9.14 2.17
C ALA A 133 -20.97 -10.41 2.39
N THR A 134 -20.29 -10.86 1.34
CA THR A 134 -19.40 -12.01 1.39
C THR A 134 -17.97 -11.63 1.04
N VAL A 135 -17.01 -12.33 1.64
CA VAL A 135 -15.58 -12.29 1.31
C VAL A 135 -15.21 -13.66 0.77
N THR A 136 -14.97 -13.74 -0.53
CA THR A 136 -14.50 -14.95 -1.19
C THR A 136 -12.96 -14.96 -1.15
N VAL A 137 -12.38 -15.80 -0.30
CA VAL A 137 -10.94 -16.06 -0.25
C VAL A 137 -10.62 -17.21 -1.20
N LYS A 138 -9.80 -16.93 -2.22
CA LYS A 138 -9.35 -17.92 -3.20
C LYS A 138 -7.89 -18.32 -2.93
N VAL A 139 -7.52 -19.54 -3.26
CA VAL A 139 -6.10 -19.91 -3.34
C VAL A 139 -5.48 -19.08 -4.46
N LYS A 140 -4.33 -18.44 -4.21
CA LYS A 140 -3.55 -17.82 -5.31
C LYS A 140 -3.27 -18.91 -6.33
N PRO A 141 -3.52 -18.71 -7.62
CA PRO A 141 -3.20 -19.74 -8.61
C PRO A 141 -1.74 -20.17 -8.46
N THR A 142 -1.53 -21.42 -8.05
CA THR A 142 -0.25 -22.13 -8.10
C THR A 142 -0.21 -22.86 -9.42
N SER A 143 -0.15 -22.11 -10.51
CA SER A 143 0.32 -22.67 -11.76
C SER A 143 1.86 -22.63 -11.72
N PRO A 144 2.60 -23.61 -12.25
CA PRO A 144 3.90 -23.26 -12.81
C PRO A 144 3.60 -22.13 -13.80
N LEU A 145 4.15 -20.94 -13.56
CA LEU A 145 3.91 -19.81 -14.44
C LEU A 145 4.19 -20.27 -15.86
N ASN A 146 3.13 -20.31 -16.68
CA ASN A 146 3.28 -20.71 -18.06
C ASN A 146 3.98 -19.54 -18.75
N GLU A 147 5.31 -19.62 -18.87
CA GLU A 147 6.11 -18.60 -19.55
C GLU A 147 5.55 -18.34 -20.96
N ASP A 148 4.94 -19.35 -21.59
CA ASP A 148 4.26 -19.17 -22.88
C ASP A 148 3.05 -18.25 -22.79
N GLU A 149 2.26 -18.28 -21.71
CA GLU A 149 1.13 -17.36 -21.54
C GLU A 149 1.64 -15.93 -21.33
N LEU A 150 2.65 -15.76 -20.47
CA LEU A 150 3.25 -14.45 -20.22
C LEU A 150 3.86 -13.87 -21.51
N ASN A 151 4.58 -14.70 -22.27
CA ASN A 151 5.16 -14.33 -23.56
C ASN A 151 4.09 -13.97 -24.58
N LYS A 152 3.00 -14.75 -24.69
CA LYS A 152 1.87 -14.43 -25.59
C LYS A 152 1.21 -13.09 -25.25
N LEU A 153 1.04 -12.78 -23.96
CA LEU A 153 0.50 -11.49 -23.53
C LEU A 153 1.45 -10.34 -23.87
N ALA A 154 2.75 -10.52 -23.63
CA ALA A 154 3.76 -9.55 -24.01
C ALA A 154 3.77 -9.33 -25.53
N ASP A 155 3.82 -10.40 -26.34
CA ASP A 155 3.80 -10.34 -27.81
C ASP A 155 2.57 -9.61 -28.33
N THR A 156 1.40 -9.86 -27.75
CA THR A 156 0.14 -9.18 -28.11
C THR A 156 0.22 -7.67 -27.87
N VAL A 157 0.89 -7.24 -26.79
CA VAL A 157 1.10 -5.82 -26.49
C VAL A 157 2.15 -5.23 -27.43
N LEU A 158 3.29 -5.89 -27.60
CA LEU A 158 4.40 -5.42 -28.44
C LEU A 158 3.95 -5.23 -29.89
N ALA A 159 3.15 -6.16 -30.45
CA ALA A 159 2.59 -6.05 -31.79
C ALA A 159 1.69 -4.81 -31.99
N LYS A 160 1.15 -4.22 -30.91
CA LYS A 160 0.32 -3.01 -30.97
C LYS A 160 1.11 -1.71 -30.79
N ILE A 161 2.28 -1.78 -30.16
CA ILE A 161 3.03 -0.59 -29.75
C ILE A 161 4.35 -0.43 -30.49
N MET A 162 4.75 -1.41 -31.32
CA MET A 162 6.03 -1.43 -32.02
C MET A 162 5.85 -1.57 -33.53
N THR A 163 6.79 -1.00 -34.27
CA THR A 163 6.98 -1.19 -35.71
C THR A 163 8.46 -1.49 -36.00
N GLU A 164 8.76 -2.05 -37.17
CA GLU A 164 10.12 -2.49 -37.52
C GLU A 164 11.14 -1.36 -37.63
N ASP A 165 10.69 -0.16 -37.99
CA ASP A 165 11.50 1.05 -38.18
C ASP A 165 11.84 1.79 -36.87
N MET A 166 11.31 1.36 -35.74
CA MET A 166 11.58 2.00 -34.44
C MET A 166 13.02 1.79 -33.99
N THR A 167 13.66 2.88 -33.56
CA THR A 167 14.95 2.82 -32.85
C THR A 167 14.79 2.16 -31.47
N GLU A 168 15.89 1.76 -30.83
CA GLU A 168 15.86 1.21 -29.47
C GLU A 168 15.15 2.12 -28.47
N VAL A 169 15.44 3.43 -28.54
CA VAL A 169 14.83 4.44 -27.66
C VAL A 169 13.34 4.61 -27.94
N ASP A 170 12.91 4.49 -29.20
CA ASP A 170 11.50 4.57 -29.58
C ASP A 170 10.71 3.37 -29.05
N LYS A 171 11.27 2.17 -29.18
CA LYS A 171 10.73 0.93 -28.61
C LYS A 171 10.57 1.03 -27.11
N LEU A 172 11.62 1.48 -26.41
CA LEU A 172 11.58 1.67 -24.95
C LEU A 172 10.58 2.74 -24.53
N TRP A 173 10.43 3.81 -25.30
CA TRP A 173 9.43 4.84 -25.02
C TRP A 173 7.99 4.31 -25.22
N ALA A 174 7.76 3.49 -26.24
CA ALA A 174 6.47 2.84 -26.46
C ALA A 174 6.11 1.94 -25.28
N ILE A 175 7.05 1.11 -24.81
CA ILE A 175 6.89 0.27 -23.61
C ILE A 175 6.65 1.13 -22.36
N PHE A 176 7.41 2.21 -22.20
CA PHE A 176 7.29 3.13 -21.07
C PHE A 176 5.88 3.70 -20.97
N LYS A 177 5.38 4.29 -22.08
CA LYS A 177 4.04 4.85 -22.16
C LYS A 177 2.98 3.78 -21.94
N TRP A 178 3.10 2.64 -22.63
CA TRP A 178 2.10 1.59 -22.50
C TRP A 178 1.97 1.15 -21.05
N THR A 179 3.08 0.84 -20.39
CA THR A 179 3.07 0.39 -18.98
C THR A 179 2.53 1.48 -18.06
N LYS A 180 2.99 2.72 -18.21
CA LYS A 180 2.61 3.85 -17.34
C LYS A 180 1.12 4.20 -17.42
N TYR A 181 0.52 4.08 -18.60
CA TYR A 181 -0.85 4.55 -18.86
C TYR A 181 -1.89 3.43 -18.96
N ASN A 182 -1.48 2.17 -19.11
CA ASN A 182 -2.40 1.01 -19.12
C ASN A 182 -2.44 0.27 -17.77
N ILE A 183 -1.61 0.67 -16.81
CA ILE A 183 -1.64 0.15 -15.45
C ILE A 183 -2.02 1.27 -14.49
N GLY A 184 -3.11 1.08 -13.74
CA GLY A 184 -3.52 1.96 -12.64
C GLY A 184 -2.77 1.64 -11.36
N TYR A 185 -2.31 2.66 -10.64
CA TYR A 185 -1.59 2.43 -9.37
C TYR A 185 -2.54 2.09 -8.22
N ILE A 186 -2.31 0.96 -7.55
CA ILE A 186 -2.97 0.56 -6.31
C ILE A 186 -1.93 0.08 -5.28
N ASP A 187 -2.21 0.23 -3.99
CA ASP A 187 -1.33 -0.22 -2.91
C ASP A 187 -1.53 -1.72 -2.60
N SER A 188 -1.28 -2.57 -3.60
CA SER A 188 -1.36 -4.03 -3.44
C SER A 188 -0.57 -4.80 -4.50
N SER A 189 0.48 -5.51 -4.04
CA SER A 189 0.97 -6.71 -4.74
C SER A 189 1.78 -7.62 -3.81
N SER A 190 1.98 -8.86 -4.25
CA SER A 190 2.92 -9.81 -3.64
C SER A 190 4.28 -9.65 -4.30
N HIS A 191 5.31 -9.23 -3.57
CA HIS A 191 6.68 -9.03 -4.11
C HIS A 191 7.50 -10.32 -4.24
N THR A 192 6.84 -11.48 -4.23
CA THR A 192 7.50 -12.80 -4.13
C THR A 192 7.89 -13.39 -5.48
N ASP A 193 7.22 -12.99 -6.57
CA ASP A 193 7.45 -13.53 -7.91
C ASP A 193 7.10 -12.47 -8.96
N TRP A 194 8.10 -12.02 -9.72
CA TRP A 194 7.92 -10.96 -10.71
C TRP A 194 7.00 -11.40 -11.85
N ARG A 195 6.99 -12.67 -12.23
CA ARG A 195 6.13 -13.15 -13.33
C ARG A 195 4.64 -13.03 -12.95
N LYS A 196 4.29 -13.25 -11.67
CA LYS A 196 2.93 -13.00 -11.16
C LYS A 196 2.58 -11.51 -11.20
N GLY A 197 3.53 -10.66 -10.84
CA GLY A 197 3.39 -9.20 -10.97
C GLY A 197 3.14 -8.78 -12.42
N ALA A 198 3.89 -9.33 -13.36
CA ALA A 198 3.71 -9.05 -14.79
C ALA A 198 2.35 -9.54 -15.32
N LEU A 199 1.94 -10.77 -14.98
CA LEU A 199 0.61 -11.28 -15.33
C LEU A 199 -0.52 -10.40 -14.76
N GLN A 200 -0.36 -9.89 -13.54
CA GLN A 200 -1.30 -8.93 -12.96
C GLN A 200 -1.35 -7.65 -13.79
N GLY A 201 -0.19 -7.08 -14.17
CA GLY A 201 -0.14 -5.88 -15.02
C GLY A 201 -0.82 -6.09 -16.37
N PHE A 202 -0.56 -7.21 -17.05
CA PHE A 202 -1.17 -7.52 -18.35
C PHE A 202 -2.68 -7.80 -18.27
N LYS A 203 -3.13 -8.58 -17.28
CA LYS A 203 -4.52 -9.05 -17.22
C LYS A 203 -5.46 -8.12 -16.46
N GLN A 204 -4.97 -7.48 -15.39
CA GLN A 204 -5.80 -6.65 -14.52
C GLN A 204 -5.61 -5.16 -14.78
N GLY A 205 -4.47 -4.75 -15.37
CA GLY A 205 -4.19 -3.34 -15.63
C GLY A 205 -4.12 -2.50 -14.36
N THR A 206 -3.78 -3.11 -13.21
CA THR A 206 -3.61 -2.39 -11.93
C THR A 206 -2.55 -3.05 -11.06
N GLY A 207 -1.76 -2.27 -10.32
CA GLY A 207 -0.81 -2.78 -9.33
C GLY A 207 0.06 -1.71 -8.67
N ASP A 208 0.97 -2.13 -7.80
CA ASP A 208 1.96 -1.25 -7.17
C ASP A 208 3.26 -1.20 -7.99
N CYS A 209 4.29 -0.51 -7.47
CA CYS A 209 5.59 -0.37 -8.15
C CYS A 209 6.20 -1.71 -8.62
N PHE A 210 5.95 -2.81 -7.90
CA PHE A 210 6.46 -4.12 -8.29
C PHE A 210 5.77 -4.66 -9.56
N VAL A 211 4.46 -4.42 -9.71
CA VAL A 211 3.71 -4.79 -10.92
C VAL A 211 4.14 -3.94 -12.12
N PHE A 212 4.33 -2.63 -11.95
CA PHE A 212 4.85 -1.76 -13.00
C PHE A 212 6.23 -2.20 -13.48
N TYR A 213 7.15 -2.42 -12.53
CA TYR A 213 8.49 -2.94 -12.78
C TYR A 213 8.44 -4.27 -13.54
N ALA A 214 7.66 -5.24 -13.04
CA ALA A 214 7.63 -6.58 -13.61
C ALA A 214 7.03 -6.60 -15.03
N THR A 215 6.00 -5.80 -15.27
CA THR A 215 5.37 -5.70 -16.59
C THR A 215 6.29 -5.02 -17.59
N ALA A 216 6.90 -3.88 -17.21
CA ALA A 216 7.89 -3.20 -18.04
C ALA A 216 9.09 -4.10 -18.36
N ARG A 217 9.63 -4.80 -17.35
CA ARG A 217 10.70 -5.78 -17.51
C ARG A 217 10.32 -6.83 -18.55
N THR A 218 9.14 -7.42 -18.45
CA THR A 218 8.70 -8.47 -19.39
C THR A 218 8.67 -7.95 -20.83
N LEU A 219 8.10 -6.75 -21.04
CA LEU A 219 8.04 -6.14 -22.38
C LEU A 219 9.43 -5.82 -22.93
N MET A 220 10.34 -5.32 -22.08
CA MET A 220 11.73 -5.01 -22.47
C MET A 220 12.51 -6.28 -22.81
N GLU A 221 12.52 -7.29 -21.93
CA GLU A 221 13.23 -8.56 -22.16
C GLU A 221 12.66 -9.29 -23.38
N ARG A 222 11.33 -9.28 -23.57
CA ARG A 222 10.69 -9.87 -24.75
C ARG A 222 11.03 -9.14 -26.05
N SER A 223 11.39 -7.85 -25.96
CA SER A 223 11.88 -7.04 -27.09
C SER A 223 13.40 -7.14 -27.30
N GLY A 224 14.10 -8.00 -26.56
CA GLY A 224 15.54 -8.24 -26.69
C GLY A 224 16.43 -7.31 -25.86
N PHE A 225 15.87 -6.47 -24.99
CA PHE A 225 16.67 -5.60 -24.12
C PHE A 225 17.16 -6.33 -22.87
N GLU A 226 18.42 -6.11 -22.50
CA GLU A 226 18.95 -6.54 -21.23
C GLU A 226 18.43 -5.63 -20.10
N THR A 227 17.99 -6.23 -18.98
CA THR A 227 17.49 -5.48 -17.83
C THR A 227 18.10 -5.95 -16.52
N GLN A 228 18.17 -5.06 -15.53
CA GLN A 228 18.47 -5.40 -14.14
C GLN A 228 17.43 -4.80 -13.21
N THR A 229 17.00 -5.57 -12.21
CA THR A 229 16.14 -5.09 -11.14
C THR A 229 16.91 -4.14 -10.24
N VAL A 230 16.35 -2.96 -9.95
CA VAL A 230 16.85 -2.08 -8.89
C VAL A 230 15.81 -1.95 -7.79
N ILE A 231 16.27 -2.03 -6.55
CA ILE A 231 15.41 -1.98 -5.36
C ILE A 231 15.89 -0.87 -4.44
N ARG A 232 14.98 0.04 -4.07
CA ARG A 232 15.20 0.90 -2.90
C ARG A 232 14.81 0.11 -1.66
N ASP A 233 15.81 -0.27 -0.87
CA ASP A 233 15.64 -0.96 0.41
C ASP A 233 16.07 -0.10 1.63
N LYS A 234 16.61 1.10 1.39
CA LYS A 234 17.09 2.05 2.41
C LYS A 234 16.57 3.47 2.17
N GLY A 235 16.62 4.31 3.22
CA GLY A 235 16.27 5.73 3.16
C GLY A 235 14.78 6.06 3.28
N ARG A 236 13.88 5.07 3.12
CA ARG A 236 12.42 5.21 3.29
C ARG A 236 11.82 3.93 3.89
N LYS A 237 10.62 4.05 4.50
CA LYS A 237 9.90 2.92 5.11
C LYS A 237 9.38 1.90 4.08
N THR A 238 9.13 2.34 2.84
CA THR A 238 8.58 1.49 1.77
C THR A 238 9.65 1.14 0.75
N LYS A 239 9.60 -0.11 0.26
CA LYS A 239 10.40 -0.54 -0.89
C LYS A 239 9.89 0.12 -2.16
N HIS A 240 10.77 0.27 -3.14
CA HIS A 240 10.42 0.68 -4.50
C HIS A 240 11.20 -0.16 -5.49
N PHE A 241 10.55 -0.60 -6.56
CA PHE A 241 11.12 -1.46 -7.59
C PHE A 241 11.08 -0.73 -8.93
N TRP A 242 12.19 -0.78 -9.66
CA TRP A 242 12.28 -0.30 -11.04
C TRP A 242 13.38 -1.06 -11.78
N SER A 243 13.62 -0.71 -13.05
CA SER A 243 14.61 -1.37 -13.89
C SER A 243 15.78 -0.46 -14.21
N LEU A 244 16.96 -1.05 -14.37
CA LEU A 244 17.97 -0.58 -15.31
C LEU A 244 17.74 -1.32 -16.64
N VAL A 245 17.92 -0.64 -17.75
CA VAL A 245 17.87 -1.21 -19.09
C VAL A 245 19.12 -0.80 -19.86
N LYS A 246 19.68 -1.74 -20.62
CA LYS A 246 20.83 -1.48 -21.49
C LYS A 246 20.34 -0.96 -22.84
N VAL A 247 20.89 0.18 -23.25
CA VAL A 247 20.68 0.79 -24.58
C VAL A 247 22.06 0.98 -25.18
N GLU A 248 22.27 0.42 -26.37
CA GLU A 248 23.62 0.23 -26.92
C GLU A 248 24.52 -0.48 -25.89
N ASP A 249 25.58 0.18 -25.40
CA ASP A 249 26.50 -0.35 -24.39
C ASP A 249 26.41 0.33 -23.01
N ALA A 250 25.35 1.10 -22.77
CA ALA A 250 25.18 1.86 -21.55
C ALA A 250 23.88 1.51 -20.81
N TRP A 251 23.95 1.55 -19.47
CA TRP A 251 22.82 1.29 -18.59
C TRP A 251 22.12 2.59 -18.20
N TYR A 252 20.79 2.56 -18.20
CA TYR A 252 19.95 3.70 -17.81
C TYR A 252 18.78 3.27 -16.94
N HIS A 253 18.36 4.16 -16.02
CA HIS A 253 17.21 3.92 -15.16
C HIS A 253 15.90 4.08 -15.93
N PHE A 254 15.02 3.10 -15.74
CA PHE A 254 13.73 2.99 -16.39
C PHE A 254 12.67 2.68 -15.33
N ASP A 255 11.86 3.68 -14.96
CA ASP A 255 10.79 3.53 -13.98
C ASP A 255 9.47 4.04 -14.55
N THR A 256 8.56 3.12 -14.83
CA THR A 256 7.23 3.42 -15.38
C THR A 256 6.21 3.79 -14.31
N THR A 257 6.55 3.58 -13.03
CA THR A 257 5.64 3.85 -11.91
C THR A 257 5.26 5.34 -11.89
N PRO A 258 3.98 5.69 -11.73
CA PRO A 258 3.59 7.07 -11.50
C PRO A 258 4.33 7.67 -10.30
N THR A 259 5.06 8.77 -10.53
CA THR A 259 5.81 9.47 -9.49
C THR A 259 5.00 10.62 -8.91
N ILE A 260 5.43 11.10 -7.74
CA ILE A 260 4.75 12.15 -6.94
C ILE A 260 4.53 13.45 -7.73
N LYS A 261 5.31 13.74 -8.78
CA LYS A 261 5.27 15.00 -9.54
C LYS A 261 5.02 14.84 -11.04
N LYS A 262 4.53 13.70 -11.51
CA LYS A 262 4.38 13.39 -12.96
C LYS A 262 5.70 13.52 -13.75
N ASN A 263 6.86 13.51 -13.09
CA ASN A 263 8.15 13.57 -13.77
C ASN A 263 8.37 12.30 -14.60
N THR A 264 8.95 12.46 -15.79
CA THR A 264 9.26 11.38 -16.71
C THR A 264 10.58 10.71 -16.31
N THR A 265 10.48 9.53 -15.72
CA THR A 265 11.60 8.70 -15.25
C THR A 265 12.06 7.71 -16.30
N PHE A 266 12.33 8.23 -17.50
CA PHE A 266 12.68 7.47 -18.68
C PHE A 266 14.16 7.65 -19.03
N LEU A 267 14.90 6.54 -19.03
CA LEU A 267 16.33 6.45 -19.36
C LEU A 267 17.20 7.47 -18.61
N LEU A 268 17.00 7.58 -17.29
CA LEU A 268 17.74 8.51 -16.43
C LEU A 268 19.14 8.01 -16.10
N THR A 269 20.08 8.94 -15.93
CA THR A 269 21.38 8.63 -15.32
C THR A 269 21.31 8.71 -13.79
N ASP A 270 22.34 8.19 -13.14
CA ASP A 270 22.62 8.29 -11.71
C ASP A 270 22.65 9.74 -11.24
N ALA A 271 23.23 10.63 -12.05
CA ALA A 271 23.32 12.06 -11.75
C ALA A 271 21.92 12.69 -11.72
N GLU A 272 21.05 12.30 -12.65
CA GLU A 272 19.67 12.80 -12.71
C GLU A 272 18.80 12.24 -11.59
N LEU A 273 18.96 10.95 -11.26
CA LEU A 273 18.35 10.37 -10.07
C LEU A 273 18.81 11.08 -8.79
N ALA A 274 20.08 11.50 -8.71
CA ALA A 274 20.59 12.23 -7.57
C ALA A 274 19.92 13.60 -7.42
N LEU A 275 19.61 14.30 -8.52
CA LEU A 275 18.81 15.53 -8.49
C LEU A 275 17.40 15.26 -7.97
N PHE A 276 16.77 14.17 -8.41
CA PHE A 276 15.48 13.73 -7.90
C PHE A 276 15.52 13.43 -6.40
N ASN A 277 16.58 12.77 -5.91
CA ASN A 277 16.78 12.46 -4.50
C ASN A 277 16.89 13.71 -3.62
N LYS A 278 17.58 14.75 -4.10
CA LYS A 278 17.68 16.04 -3.40
C LYS A 278 16.31 16.70 -3.28
N GLN A 279 15.51 16.68 -4.34
CA GLN A 279 14.18 17.30 -4.35
C GLN A 279 13.14 16.49 -3.56
N PHE A 280 13.24 15.16 -3.58
CA PHE A 280 12.23 14.26 -3.02
C PHE A 280 12.80 13.31 -1.98
N LYS A 281 13.63 13.79 -1.04
CA LYS A 281 14.06 13.04 0.16
C LYS A 281 14.39 11.58 -0.14
N ASN A 282 15.43 11.33 -0.92
CA ASN A 282 15.99 9.98 -1.17
C ASN A 282 14.97 8.98 -1.79
N TYR A 283 14.15 9.43 -2.74
CA TYR A 283 13.15 8.60 -3.40
C TYR A 283 13.76 7.43 -4.21
N TYR A 284 14.92 7.61 -4.83
CA TYR A 284 15.65 6.58 -5.58
C TYR A 284 17.00 6.26 -4.94
N LEU A 285 17.01 6.00 -3.63
CA LEU A 285 18.24 5.57 -2.97
C LEU A 285 18.43 4.06 -3.14
N PHE A 286 19.50 3.63 -3.81
CA PHE A 286 19.82 2.22 -4.04
C PHE A 286 21.31 1.95 -3.86
N ASP A 287 21.66 0.66 -3.71
CA ASP A 287 23.04 0.22 -3.55
C ASP A 287 23.76 0.16 -4.91
N LYS A 288 24.47 1.24 -5.25
CA LYS A 288 25.20 1.36 -6.52
C LYS A 288 26.27 0.28 -6.72
N THR A 289 26.77 -0.35 -5.65
CA THR A 289 27.80 -1.39 -5.78
C THR A 289 27.28 -2.68 -6.40
N LYS A 290 25.95 -2.86 -6.43
CA LYS A 290 25.28 -4.04 -6.99
C LYS A 290 24.82 -3.86 -8.43
N HIS A 291 25.08 -2.71 -9.02
CA HIS A 291 24.56 -2.33 -10.34
C HIS A 291 25.65 -1.66 -11.19
N PRO A 292 25.57 -1.76 -12.52
CA PRO A 292 26.45 -1.02 -13.40
C PRO A 292 26.22 0.49 -13.22
N ALA A 293 27.31 1.26 -13.32
CA ALA A 293 27.22 2.71 -13.34
C ALA A 293 26.57 3.18 -14.65
N THR A 294 25.69 4.17 -14.53
CA THR A 294 25.15 4.86 -15.71
C THR A 294 26.14 5.90 -16.25
N PRO A 295 25.99 6.37 -17.50
CA PRO A 295 26.83 7.43 -18.05
C PRO A 295 26.72 8.76 -17.28
N THR A 296 27.76 9.59 -17.39
CA THR A 296 27.80 10.91 -16.74
C THR A 296 26.93 11.96 -17.43
N LYS A 297 26.57 11.74 -18.70
CA LYS A 297 25.72 12.63 -19.50
C LYS A 297 24.41 11.93 -19.88
N PRO A 298 23.29 12.66 -19.93
CA PRO A 298 22.04 12.10 -20.42
C PRO A 298 22.14 11.57 -21.85
N LEU A 299 21.40 10.50 -22.13
CA LEU A 299 21.19 10.02 -23.50
C LEU A 299 20.46 11.12 -24.29
N LYS A 300 21.01 11.53 -25.45
CA LYS A 300 20.50 12.69 -26.19
C LYS A 300 19.18 12.39 -26.87
N GLU A 301 19.05 11.17 -27.38
CA GLU A 301 17.98 10.63 -28.19
C GLU A 301 16.64 10.66 -27.43
N ARG A 302 16.68 10.50 -26.09
CA ARG A 302 15.47 10.52 -25.26
C ARG A 302 14.85 11.92 -25.12
N SER A 303 15.60 12.98 -25.41
CA SER A 303 15.16 14.38 -25.18
C SER A 303 13.88 14.74 -25.94
N LYS A 304 13.64 14.09 -27.09
CA LYS A 304 12.41 14.26 -27.88
C LYS A 304 11.14 13.82 -27.14
N TYR A 305 11.27 13.05 -26.05
CA TYR A 305 10.18 12.51 -25.26
C TYR A 305 9.93 13.22 -23.92
N LEU A 306 10.79 14.17 -23.56
CA LEU A 306 10.73 14.88 -22.27
C LEU A 306 10.05 16.26 -22.39
N LYS A 307 9.42 16.56 -23.53
CA LYS A 307 8.72 17.82 -23.81
C LYS A 307 7.27 17.79 -23.34
#